data_AF-A0A9P4PUF7-F1
#
_entry.id   AF-A0A9P4PUF7-F1
#
_cell.length_a   1.000
_cell.length_b   1.000
_cell.length_c   1.000
_cell.angle_alpha   90.00
_cell.angle_beta   90.00
_cell.angle_gamma   90.00
#
_symmetry.space_group_name_H-M   'P 1'
#
loop_
_entity.id
_entity.type
_entity.pdbx_description
1 polymer ?
#
loop_
_entity_poly.entity_id
_entity_poly.type
_entity_poly.pdbx_seq_one_letter_code
_entity_poly.pdbx_strand_id
1 'polypeptide(L)'
;MAYNANNLLAAVSNDLATAMARIAQLQSQSTPQDIFQQGDINDLRRVVVGLEEQIRVAVQHAKEAEIAARTCQLQLEASHHNSILKTFNAKMDNFQRLHPLLHYKTGQPIPNFPPSKSQINKLEAPELQRLLLCLGMNANVESLLEARVRLIGAVGS
;
A
#
# COMPACT_ATOMS: atom_id res chain seq x y z
N MET A 1 69.16 -0.25 65.33
CA MET A 1 67.90 0.26 64.74
C MET A 1 67.33 -0.73 63.73
N ALA A 2 66.76 -1.86 64.17
CA ALA A 2 66.29 -2.95 63.30
C ALA A 2 64.76 -3.19 63.35
N TYR A 3 63.99 -2.26 63.95
CA TYR A 3 62.56 -2.44 64.23
C TYR A 3 61.61 -1.95 63.11
N ASN A 4 62.12 -1.41 61.99
CA ASN A 4 61.29 -0.70 61.01
C ASN A 4 60.91 -1.54 59.77
N ALA A 5 61.72 -2.54 59.38
CA ALA A 5 61.48 -3.32 58.16
C ALA A 5 60.36 -4.37 58.33
N ASN A 6 60.28 -5.02 59.50
CA ASN A 6 59.27 -6.06 59.76
C ASN A 6 57.85 -5.50 59.86
N ASN A 7 57.69 -4.28 60.39
CA ASN A 7 56.38 -3.61 60.47
C ASN A 7 55.90 -3.15 59.09
N LEU A 8 56.81 -2.68 58.24
CA LEU A 8 56.51 -2.33 56.84
C LEU A 8 56.13 -3.56 56.00
N LEU A 9 56.84 -4.68 56.17
CA LEU A 9 56.50 -5.95 55.51
C LEU A 9 55.11 -6.48 55.93
N ALA A 10 54.78 -6.39 57.22
CA ALA A 10 53.47 -6.80 57.71
C ALA A 10 52.33 -5.92 57.15
N ALA A 11 52.54 -4.59 57.09
CA ALA A 11 51.56 -3.67 56.51
C ALA A 11 51.33 -3.93 55.02
N VAL A 12 52.40 -4.07 54.23
CA VAL A 12 52.32 -4.38 52.78
C VAL A 12 51.64 -5.74 52.54
N SER A 13 51.92 -6.73 53.38
CA SER A 13 51.27 -8.04 53.26
C SER A 13 49.77 -7.98 53.55
N ASN A 14 49.35 -7.13 54.48
CA ASN A 14 47.94 -6.97 54.84
C ASN A 14 47.16 -6.18 53.76
N ASP A 15 47.79 -5.16 53.18
CA ASP A 15 47.22 -4.40 52.05
C ASP A 15 47.10 -5.29 50.81
N LEU A 16 48.09 -6.15 50.55
CA LEU A 16 48.04 -7.12 49.46
C LEU A 16 46.91 -8.14 49.67
N ALA A 17 46.76 -8.68 50.88
CA ALA A 17 45.66 -9.60 51.20
C ALA A 17 44.28 -8.94 51.02
N THR A 18 44.16 -7.66 51.43
CA THR A 18 42.93 -6.88 51.28
C THR A 18 42.62 -6.59 49.82
N ALA A 19 43.63 -6.24 49.01
CA ALA A 19 43.49 -6.03 47.58
C ALA A 19 43.09 -7.32 46.85
N MET A 20 43.71 -8.46 47.20
CA MET A 20 43.37 -9.77 46.63
C MET A 20 41.95 -10.20 46.99
N ALA A 21 41.50 -9.98 48.24
CA ALA A 21 40.13 -10.25 48.65
C ALA A 21 39.10 -9.39 47.89
N ARG A 22 39.41 -8.11 47.64
CA ARG A 22 38.58 -7.23 46.80
C ARG A 22 38.54 -7.69 45.34
N ILE A 23 39.68 -8.10 44.77
CA ILE A 23 39.74 -8.62 43.39
C ILE A 23 38.90 -9.91 43.28
N ALA A 24 38.99 -10.82 44.26
CA ALA A 24 38.19 -12.04 44.29
C ALA A 24 36.68 -11.76 44.41
N GLN A 25 36.28 -10.77 45.21
CA GLN A 25 34.88 -10.33 45.29
C GLN A 25 34.39 -9.68 43.99
N LEU A 26 35.22 -8.87 43.33
CA LEU A 26 34.85 -8.25 42.04
C LEU A 26 34.72 -9.30 40.93
N GLN A 27 35.58 -10.32 40.93
CA GLN A 27 35.52 -11.45 40.01
C GLN A 27 34.30 -12.37 40.25
N SER A 28 33.78 -12.44 41.48
CA SER A 28 32.57 -13.21 41.80
C SER A 28 31.26 -12.45 41.56
N GLN A 29 31.30 -11.13 41.45
CA GLN A 29 30.11 -10.28 41.25
C GLN A 29 29.84 -9.91 39.79
N SER A 30 30.76 -10.18 38.87
CA SER A 30 30.62 -9.77 37.47
C SER A 30 30.77 -10.96 36.54
N THR A 31 29.74 -11.79 36.43
CA THR A 31 29.68 -12.72 35.30
C THR A 31 29.21 -11.97 34.06
N PRO A 32 29.73 -12.26 32.85
CA PRO A 32 29.18 -11.71 31.61
C PRO A 32 27.68 -11.99 31.41
N GLN A 33 27.13 -12.95 32.17
CA GLN A 33 25.71 -13.33 32.17
C GLN A 33 24.80 -12.33 32.90
N ASP A 34 25.34 -11.50 33.80
CA ASP A 34 24.57 -10.45 34.49
C ASP A 34 24.33 -9.20 33.61
N ILE A 35 25.05 -9.09 32.49
CA ILE A 35 24.97 -7.93 31.57
C ILE A 35 23.75 -8.05 30.62
N PHE A 36 23.24 -9.26 30.41
CA PHE A 36 21.98 -9.52 29.69
C PHE A 36 21.19 -10.56 30.46
N GLN A 37 20.20 -10.13 31.24
CA GLN A 37 19.31 -11.09 31.87
C GLN A 37 18.48 -11.78 30.78
N GLN A 38 18.11 -13.05 30.98
CA GLN A 38 17.21 -13.76 30.06
C GLN A 38 15.89 -12.98 29.81
N GLY A 39 15.47 -12.13 30.77
CA GLY A 39 14.36 -11.19 30.61
C GLY A 39 14.59 -10.20 29.46
N ASP A 40 15.75 -9.56 29.40
CA ASP A 40 16.09 -8.57 28.36
C ASP A 40 16.08 -9.21 26.96
N ILE A 41 16.58 -10.45 26.85
CA ILE A 41 16.57 -11.19 25.58
C ILE A 41 15.13 -11.57 25.17
N ASN A 42 14.28 -11.94 26.12
CA ASN A 42 12.88 -12.28 25.83
C ASN A 42 12.07 -11.04 25.44
N ASP A 43 12.32 -9.89 26.06
CA ASP A 43 11.69 -8.63 25.71
C ASP A 43 12.11 -8.18 24.31
N LEU A 44 13.42 -8.27 23.99
CA LEU A 44 13.92 -8.00 22.64
C LEU A 44 13.27 -8.92 21.60
N ARG A 45 13.15 -10.23 21.89
CA ARG A 45 12.45 -11.17 21.00
C ARG A 45 11.00 -10.77 20.77
N ARG A 46 10.30 -10.34 21.82
CA ARG A 46 8.90 -9.89 21.73
C ARG A 46 8.77 -8.64 20.86
N VAL A 47 9.69 -7.68 21.02
CA VAL A 47 9.75 -6.47 20.19
C VAL A 47 10.00 -6.83 18.73
N VAL A 48 10.96 -7.73 18.45
CA VAL A 48 11.27 -8.18 17.08
C VAL A 48 10.06 -8.83 16.43
N VAL A 49 9.38 -9.76 17.10
CA VAL A 49 8.16 -10.40 16.57
C VAL A 49 7.05 -9.36 16.31
N GLY A 50 6.90 -8.37 17.21
CA GLY A 50 5.95 -7.28 17.01
C GLY A 50 6.27 -6.41 15.79
N LEU A 51 7.55 -6.09 15.57
CA LEU A 51 8.01 -5.33 14.42
C LEU A 51 7.87 -6.12 13.11
N GLU A 52 8.16 -7.42 13.12
CA GLU A 52 7.97 -8.30 11.96
C GLU A 52 6.52 -8.31 11.49
N GLU A 53 5.57 -8.40 12.42
CA GLU A 53 4.14 -8.35 12.10
C GLU A 53 3.71 -6.98 11.57
N GLN A 54 4.21 -5.89 12.18
CA GLN A 54 3.94 -4.54 11.67
C GLN A 54 4.48 -4.33 10.25
N ILE A 55 5.69 -4.83 9.97
CA ILE A 55 6.30 -4.78 8.63
C ILE A 55 5.44 -5.58 7.65
N ARG A 56 4.98 -6.77 8.02
CA ARG A 56 4.12 -7.60 7.18
C ARG A 56 2.82 -6.87 6.80
N VAL A 57 2.16 -6.24 7.77
CA VAL A 57 0.94 -5.45 7.54
C VAL A 57 1.24 -4.23 6.67
N ALA A 58 2.34 -3.50 6.93
CA ALA A 58 2.73 -2.33 6.15
C ALA A 58 3.00 -2.67 4.68
N VAL A 59 3.70 -3.78 4.41
CA VAL A 59 3.94 -4.27 3.03
C VAL A 59 2.63 -4.64 2.33
N GLN A 60 1.69 -5.26 3.04
CA GLN A 60 0.38 -5.58 2.47
C GLN A 60 -0.40 -4.32 2.09
N HIS A 61 -0.47 -3.33 2.99
CA HIS A 61 -1.12 -2.05 2.70
C HIS A 61 -0.44 -1.30 1.55
N ALA A 62 0.90 -1.33 1.46
CA ALA A 62 1.63 -0.70 0.36
C ALA A 62 1.25 -1.32 -1.00
N LYS A 63 1.11 -2.65 -1.05
CA LYS A 63 0.69 -3.37 -2.26
C LYS A 63 -0.75 -3.02 -2.67
N GLU A 64 -1.65 -2.92 -1.71
CA GLU A 64 -3.03 -2.51 -1.97
C GLU A 64 -3.11 -1.07 -2.49
N ALA A 65 -2.33 -0.17 -1.89
CA ALA A 65 -2.22 1.21 -2.34
C ALA A 65 -1.63 1.32 -3.76
N GLU A 66 -0.62 0.53 -4.09
CA GLU A 66 -0.04 0.47 -5.44
C GLU A 66 -1.08 0.04 -6.49
N ILE A 67 -1.87 -1.00 -6.19
CA ILE A 67 -2.95 -1.48 -7.08
C ILE A 67 -4.03 -0.41 -7.24
N ALA A 68 -4.41 0.27 -6.16
CA ALA A 68 -5.40 1.34 -6.20
C ALA A 68 -4.90 2.53 -7.04
N ALA A 69 -3.64 2.93 -6.86
CA ALA A 69 -3.01 4.02 -7.61
C ALA A 69 -2.96 3.69 -9.11
N ARG A 70 -2.54 2.48 -9.47
CA ARG A 70 -2.52 2.03 -10.88
C ARG A 70 -3.92 2.00 -11.49
N THR A 71 -4.91 1.56 -10.73
CA THR A 71 -6.31 1.54 -11.18
C THR A 71 -6.84 2.96 -11.41
N CYS A 72 -6.54 3.89 -10.50
CA CYS A 72 -6.91 5.30 -10.62
C CYS A 72 -6.25 5.95 -11.85
N GLN A 73 -4.98 5.64 -12.11
CA GLN A 73 -4.27 6.14 -13.28
C GLN A 73 -4.94 5.68 -14.58
N LEU A 74 -5.25 4.39 -14.71
CA LEU A 74 -5.95 3.85 -15.89
C LEU A 74 -7.31 4.50 -16.11
N GLN A 75 -8.07 4.73 -15.03
CA GLN A 75 -9.36 5.41 -15.09
C GLN A 75 -9.22 6.87 -15.55
N LEU A 76 -8.20 7.57 -15.08
CA LEU A 76 -7.92 8.95 -15.47
C LEU A 76 -7.54 9.05 -16.95
N GLU A 77 -6.66 8.16 -17.43
CA GLU A 77 -6.26 8.07 -18.83
C GLU A 77 -7.47 7.76 -19.73
N ALA A 78 -8.29 6.77 -19.36
CA ALA A 78 -9.51 6.43 -20.10
C ALA A 78 -10.51 7.60 -20.10
N SER A 79 -10.70 8.29 -18.97
CA SER A 79 -11.57 9.46 -18.86
C SER A 79 -11.10 10.61 -19.73
N HIS A 80 -9.80 10.91 -19.72
CA HIS A 80 -9.21 11.95 -20.55
C HIS A 80 -9.40 11.64 -22.04
N HIS A 81 -9.08 10.42 -22.46
CA HIS A 81 -9.26 9.98 -23.84
C HIS A 81 -10.73 10.02 -24.26
N ASN A 82 -11.64 9.56 -23.41
CA ASN A 82 -13.07 9.59 -23.66
C ASN A 82 -13.61 11.02 -23.78
N SER A 83 -13.09 11.98 -23.02
CA SER A 83 -13.45 13.39 -23.16
C SER A 83 -13.11 13.96 -24.55
N ILE A 84 -11.93 13.60 -25.05
CA ILE A 84 -11.49 13.95 -26.41
C ILE A 84 -12.42 13.31 -27.45
N LEU A 85 -12.63 12.00 -27.37
CA LEU A 85 -13.50 11.28 -28.31
C LEU A 85 -14.94 11.74 -28.26
N LYS A 86 -15.45 12.07 -27.08
CA LYS A 86 -16.78 12.67 -26.89
C LYS A 86 -16.90 13.98 -27.65
N THR A 87 -15.87 14.82 -27.60
CA THR A 87 -15.84 16.10 -28.34
C THR A 87 -15.84 15.88 -29.85
N PHE A 88 -15.12 14.87 -30.34
CA PHE A 88 -15.18 14.49 -31.76
C PHE A 88 -16.56 13.96 -32.16
N ASN A 89 -17.10 13.02 -31.39
CA ASN A 89 -18.40 12.39 -31.62
C ASN A 89 -19.57 13.38 -31.52
N ALA A 90 -19.47 14.42 -30.69
CA ALA A 90 -20.47 15.48 -30.61
C ALA A 90 -20.66 16.19 -31.96
N LYS A 91 -19.57 16.39 -32.71
CA LYS A 91 -19.60 17.01 -34.05
C LYS A 91 -20.11 16.09 -35.15
N MET A 92 -20.31 14.80 -34.85
CA MET A 92 -20.78 13.82 -35.83
C MET A 92 -22.31 13.82 -35.93
N ASP A 93 -22.81 13.72 -37.15
CA ASP A 93 -24.24 13.54 -37.43
C ASP A 93 -24.74 12.15 -36.99
N ASN A 94 -26.07 11.99 -36.91
CA ASN A 94 -26.69 10.77 -36.39
C ASN A 94 -26.35 9.46 -37.13
N PHE A 95 -25.89 9.56 -38.37
CA PHE A 95 -25.57 8.41 -39.23
C PHE A 95 -24.06 8.23 -39.46
N GLN A 96 -23.25 9.18 -39.02
CA GLN A 96 -21.79 9.10 -39.16
C GLN A 96 -21.20 8.10 -38.17
N ARG A 97 -20.04 7.56 -38.54
CA ARG A 97 -19.34 6.57 -37.73
C ARG A 97 -18.75 7.23 -36.48
N LEU A 98 -19.17 6.76 -35.32
CA LEU A 98 -18.63 7.19 -34.02
C LEU A 98 -17.26 6.57 -33.77
N HIS A 99 -16.41 7.32 -33.07
CA HIS A 99 -15.22 6.79 -32.45
C HIS A 99 -15.61 6.02 -31.17
N PRO A 100 -15.16 4.76 -31.01
CA PRO A 100 -15.50 3.97 -29.84
C PRO A 100 -14.81 4.51 -28.59
N LEU A 101 -15.59 4.68 -27.51
CA LEU A 101 -15.04 5.06 -26.21
C LEU A 101 -14.25 3.90 -25.58
N LEU A 102 -13.36 4.23 -24.66
CA LEU A 102 -12.56 3.30 -23.87
C LEU A 102 -13.30 2.88 -22.58
N HIS A 103 -13.07 1.64 -22.17
CA HIS A 103 -13.58 1.08 -20.95
C HIS A 103 -12.83 1.64 -19.73
N TYR A 104 -13.55 2.13 -18.71
CA TYR A 104 -12.95 2.87 -17.59
C TYR A 104 -11.90 2.07 -16.78
N LYS A 105 -12.14 0.76 -16.57
CA LYS A 105 -11.18 -0.12 -15.86
C LYS A 105 -9.99 -0.59 -16.68
N THR A 106 -10.17 -0.85 -17.97
CA THR A 106 -9.15 -1.55 -18.78
C THR A 106 -8.41 -0.63 -19.74
N GLY A 107 -8.93 0.58 -20.00
CA GLY A 107 -8.38 1.50 -20.99
C GLY A 107 -8.51 1.02 -22.44
N GLN A 108 -9.20 -0.11 -22.69
CA GLN A 108 -9.36 -0.67 -24.04
C GLN A 108 -10.65 -0.18 -24.70
N PRO A 109 -10.73 -0.12 -26.04
CA PRO A 109 -11.97 0.20 -26.74
C PRO A 109 -13.12 -0.71 -26.31
N ILE A 110 -14.30 -0.14 -26.06
CA ILE A 110 -15.46 -0.91 -25.64
C ILE A 110 -15.89 -1.87 -26.76
N PRO A 111 -15.98 -3.19 -26.50
CA PRO A 111 -16.41 -4.15 -27.52
C PRO A 111 -17.84 -3.86 -27.99
N ASN A 112 -18.11 -4.08 -29.28
CA ASN A 112 -19.43 -3.86 -29.89
C ASN A 112 -20.00 -2.46 -29.58
N PHE A 113 -19.15 -1.44 -29.60
CA PHE A 113 -19.59 -0.07 -29.45
C PHE A 113 -20.48 0.32 -30.64
N PRO A 114 -21.62 0.99 -30.40
CA PRO A 114 -22.56 1.35 -31.46
C PRO A 114 -21.86 2.20 -32.52
N PRO A 115 -22.00 1.86 -33.82
CA PRO A 115 -21.24 2.53 -34.86
C PRO A 115 -21.76 3.94 -35.16
N SER A 116 -22.98 4.30 -34.75
CA SER A 116 -23.57 5.64 -34.96
C SER A 116 -24.57 6.00 -33.85
N LYS A 117 -24.90 7.31 -33.69
CA LYS A 117 -25.92 7.75 -32.71
C LYS A 117 -27.29 7.14 -32.99
N SER A 118 -27.65 6.98 -34.26
CA SER A 118 -28.90 6.31 -34.67
C SER A 118 -28.97 4.84 -34.26
N GLN A 119 -27.83 4.14 -34.20
CA GLN A 119 -27.78 2.75 -33.72
C GLN A 119 -27.95 2.66 -32.20
N ILE A 120 -27.54 3.68 -31.43
CA ILE A 120 -27.80 3.75 -29.99
C ILE A 120 -29.31 3.66 -29.70
N ASN A 121 -30.13 4.32 -30.52
CA ASN A 121 -31.59 4.30 -30.37
C ASN A 121 -32.23 2.92 -30.61
N LYS A 122 -31.51 2.00 -31.26
CA LYS A 122 -31.97 0.64 -31.56
C LYS A 122 -31.47 -0.39 -30.54
N LEU A 123 -30.60 0.01 -29.61
CA LEU A 123 -30.09 -0.89 -28.58
C LEU A 123 -31.17 -1.23 -27.56
N GLU A 124 -31.14 -2.47 -27.11
CA GLU A 124 -32.01 -2.98 -26.05
C GLU A 124 -31.43 -2.72 -24.66
N ALA A 125 -32.26 -2.88 -23.63
CA ALA A 125 -31.86 -2.59 -22.24
C ALA A 125 -30.55 -3.27 -21.79
N PRO A 126 -30.31 -4.56 -22.08
CA PRO A 126 -29.06 -5.22 -21.66
C PRO A 126 -27.81 -4.60 -22.30
N GLU A 127 -27.92 -4.20 -23.57
CA GLU A 127 -26.80 -3.62 -24.31
C GLU A 127 -26.45 -2.23 -23.81
N LEU A 128 -27.48 -1.41 -23.52
CA LEU A 128 -27.31 -0.09 -22.94
C LEU A 128 -26.70 -0.16 -21.54
N GLN A 129 -27.22 -1.04 -20.68
CA GLN A 129 -26.67 -1.26 -19.33
C GLN A 129 -25.21 -1.69 -19.39
N ARG A 130 -24.87 -2.64 -20.27
CA ARG A 130 -23.47 -3.06 -20.49
C ARG A 130 -22.59 -1.88 -20.88
N LEU A 131 -23.00 -1.06 -21.84
CA LEU A 131 -22.23 0.11 -22.30
C LEU A 131 -22.05 1.14 -21.18
N LEU A 132 -23.10 1.43 -20.40
CA LEU A 132 -23.02 2.32 -19.23
C LEU A 132 -22.05 1.78 -18.17
N LEU A 133 -22.09 0.48 -17.87
CA LEU A 133 -21.13 -0.16 -16.95
C LEU A 133 -19.70 -0.08 -17.46
N CYS A 134 -19.46 -0.29 -18.76
CA CYS A 134 -18.14 -0.16 -19.36
C CYS A 134 -17.59 1.28 -19.27
N LEU A 135 -18.48 2.27 -19.21
CA LEU A 135 -18.12 3.68 -19.02
C LEU A 135 -18.03 4.07 -17.53
N GLY A 136 -18.25 3.14 -16.59
CA GLY A 136 -18.24 3.42 -15.16
C GLY A 136 -19.46 4.22 -14.68
N MET A 137 -20.53 4.25 -15.49
CA MET A 137 -21.77 4.95 -15.16
C MET A 137 -22.75 4.02 -14.44
N ASN A 138 -23.65 4.61 -13.65
CA ASN A 138 -24.72 3.85 -13.02
C ASN A 138 -25.66 3.27 -14.10
N ALA A 139 -25.76 1.94 -14.15
CA ALA A 139 -26.62 1.20 -15.07
C ALA A 139 -28.01 0.89 -14.49
N ASN A 140 -28.24 1.20 -13.20
CA ASN A 140 -29.57 1.20 -12.61
C ASN A 140 -30.30 2.46 -13.07
N VAL A 141 -30.89 2.36 -14.27
CA VAL A 141 -31.80 3.35 -14.85
C VAL A 141 -33.24 2.88 -14.69
N GLU A 142 -34.15 3.82 -14.46
CA GLU A 142 -35.56 3.52 -14.23
C GLU A 142 -36.29 3.17 -15.54
N SER A 143 -35.73 3.58 -16.68
CA SER A 143 -36.30 3.32 -17.99
C SER A 143 -35.26 3.15 -19.10
N LEU A 144 -35.67 2.50 -20.18
CA LEU A 144 -34.89 2.35 -21.40
C LEU A 144 -34.53 3.70 -22.04
N LEU A 145 -35.48 4.64 -22.00
CA LEU A 145 -35.28 5.99 -22.54
C LEU A 145 -34.18 6.72 -21.77
N GLU A 146 -34.19 6.65 -20.44
CA GLU A 146 -33.17 7.26 -19.61
C GLU A 146 -31.78 6.69 -19.91
N ALA A 147 -31.65 5.36 -20.03
CA ALA A 147 -30.40 4.72 -20.43
C ALA A 147 -29.89 5.22 -21.78
N ARG A 148 -30.77 5.37 -22.77
CA ARG A 148 -30.41 5.90 -24.10
C ARG A 148 -29.93 7.34 -24.03
N VAL A 149 -30.67 8.22 -23.37
CA VAL A 149 -30.29 9.64 -23.21
C VAL A 149 -28.94 9.75 -22.51
N ARG A 150 -28.74 8.97 -21.44
CA ARG A 150 -27.49 8.94 -20.68
C ARG A 150 -26.32 8.47 -21.55
N LEU A 151 -26.50 7.40 -22.32
CA LEU A 151 -25.46 6.91 -23.22
C LEU A 151 -25.16 7.91 -24.34
N ILE A 152 -26.18 8.49 -24.99
CA ILE A 152 -25.99 9.52 -26.03
C ILE A 152 -25.20 10.71 -25.46
N GLY A 153 -25.57 11.19 -24.26
CA GLY A 153 -24.84 12.26 -23.57
C GLY A 153 -23.40 11.88 -23.20
N ALA A 154 -23.13 10.60 -22.92
CA ALA A 154 -21.77 10.12 -22.66
C ALA A 154 -20.93 10.03 -23.95
N VAL A 155 -21.55 9.61 -25.05
CA VAL A 155 -20.90 9.45 -26.37
C VAL A 155 -20.61 10.79 -27.04
N GLY A 156 -21.44 11.81 -26.81
CA GLY A 156 -21.31 13.14 -27.39
C GLY A 156 -22.63 13.61 -27.97
N SER A 157 -23.31 14.50 -27.24
CA SER A 157 -24.55 15.18 -27.66
C SER A 157 -24.24 16.42 -28.46
#